data_AF-V2Y2R5-F1
#
_entry.id   AF-V2Y2R5-F1
#
_cell.length_a   1.000
_cell.length_b   1.000
_cell.length_c   1.000
_cell.angle_alpha   90.00
_cell.angle_beta   90.00
_cell.angle_gamma   90.00
#
_symmetry.space_group_name_H-M   'P 1'
#
loop_
_entity.id
_entity.type
_entity.pdbx_description
1 polymer ?
#
loop_
_entity_poly.entity_id
_entity_poly.type
_entity_poly.pdbx_seq_one_letter_code
_entity_poly.pdbx_strand_id
1 'polypeptide(L)'
;MYAAISKSLGIAAPLDVLSESRLNSLLTQAESNLSYYATQFSNGNPDLAKGIEAQHRLALSLYRENQQLCLEMNVDPGYVGPTPLENRPARNFTTINTILHAPLARGRSHISSSNYSAPPLVDPAYWAHPLDVAIHVAGIKLAKTMLKSPPLDSIYDGEFEPGVDSDEEIEQWLRGVLTSDNHEIGTLSMLPRELGGVVDTQLKVYGTNNVRAADASIIPFPVSAHISPTVYMVGERAADIIKKSRGA
;
A
#
# COMPACT_ATOMS: atom_id res chain seq x y z
N MET A 1 20.77 23.41 13.71
CA MET A 1 21.48 22.31 13.03
C MET A 1 20.54 21.11 13.05
N TYR A 2 19.71 20.95 12.02
CA TYR A 2 18.76 19.84 11.94
C TYR A 2 19.54 18.60 11.53
N ALA A 3 19.76 17.69 12.47
CA ALA A 3 20.37 16.40 12.17
C ALA A 3 19.41 15.62 11.27
N ALA A 4 19.85 15.31 10.05
CA ALA A 4 19.19 14.40 9.12
C ALA A 4 19.41 12.94 9.56
N ILE A 5 19.02 12.64 10.80
CA ILE A 5 18.88 11.26 11.28
C ILE A 5 17.50 10.82 10.79
N SER A 6 17.40 9.62 10.20
CA SER A 6 16.11 9.02 9.85
C SER A 6 15.17 9.14 11.04
N LYS A 7 14.12 9.96 10.94
CA LYS A 7 13.18 10.21 12.05
C LYS A 7 12.29 9.00 12.31
N SER A 8 12.20 8.10 11.35
CA SER A 8 11.59 6.79 11.47
C SER A 8 12.64 5.70 11.35
N LEU A 9 12.59 4.70 12.23
CA LEU A 9 13.15 3.39 11.94
C LEU A 9 12.04 2.60 11.26
N GLY A 10 12.02 2.61 9.93
CA GLY A 10 11.12 1.77 9.14
C GLY A 10 11.54 0.31 9.30
N ILE A 11 10.84 -0.44 10.15
CA ILE A 11 11.04 -1.90 10.24
C ILE A 11 10.04 -2.54 9.30
N ALA A 12 10.57 -3.31 8.36
CA ALA A 12 9.74 -4.14 7.50
C ALA A 12 9.50 -5.47 8.21
N ALA A 13 8.25 -5.76 8.59
CA ALA A 13 7.92 -7.03 9.23
C ALA A 13 7.65 -8.11 8.16
N PRO A 14 8.26 -9.30 8.27
CA PRO A 14 7.83 -10.47 7.52
C PRO A 14 6.38 -10.84 7.90
N LEU A 15 5.79 -11.80 7.20
CA LEU A 15 4.43 -12.27 7.52
C LEU A 15 4.35 -13.12 8.81
N ASP A 16 5.46 -13.30 9.53
CA ASP A 16 5.53 -13.95 10.83
C ASP A 16 4.84 -13.16 11.95
N VAL A 17 4.33 -11.96 11.65
CA VAL A 17 3.34 -11.25 12.48
C VAL A 17 2.05 -12.04 12.69
N LEU A 18 1.72 -12.95 11.76
CA LEU A 18 0.62 -13.90 11.88
C LEU A 18 1.18 -15.28 12.18
N SER A 19 0.46 -16.08 12.98
CA SER A 19 0.81 -17.49 13.12
C SER A 19 0.74 -18.19 11.76
N GLU A 20 1.60 -19.18 11.54
CA GLU A 20 1.65 -19.94 10.27
C GLU A 20 0.27 -20.51 9.89
N SER A 21 -0.47 -21.05 10.87
CA SER A 21 -1.82 -21.58 10.64
C SER A 21 -2.81 -20.50 10.22
N ARG A 22 -2.76 -19.32 10.84
CA ARG A 22 -3.64 -18.19 10.51
C ARG A 22 -3.31 -17.62 9.14
N LEU A 23 -2.02 -17.43 8.85
CA LEU A 23 -1.55 -16.96 7.55
C LEU A 23 -1.98 -17.91 6.44
N ASN A 24 -1.70 -19.20 6.58
CA ASN A 24 -2.09 -20.21 5.58
C ASN A 24 -3.60 -20.22 5.33
N SER A 25 -4.42 -20.15 6.38
CA SER A 25 -5.88 -20.06 6.25
C SER A 25 -6.31 -18.84 5.43
N LEU A 26 -5.73 -17.66 5.70
CA LEU A 26 -6.08 -16.43 5.00
C LEU A 26 -5.62 -16.46 3.54
N LEU A 27 -4.43 -16.99 3.27
CA LEU A 27 -3.91 -17.12 1.90
C LEU A 27 -4.75 -18.11 1.07
N THR A 28 -5.15 -19.24 1.64
CA THR A 28 -6.06 -20.20 0.97
C THR A 28 -7.43 -19.58 0.72
N GLN A 29 -7.95 -18.78 1.65
CA GLN A 29 -9.22 -18.07 1.46
C GLN A 29 -9.11 -17.03 0.34
N ALA A 30 -8.03 -16.24 0.30
CA ALA A 30 -7.80 -15.26 -0.76
C ALA A 30 -7.64 -15.95 -2.12
N GLU A 31 -6.89 -17.06 -2.19
CA GLU A 31 -6.68 -17.82 -3.42
C GLU A 31 -7.99 -18.41 -3.97
N SER A 32 -8.85 -18.94 -3.10
CA SER A 32 -10.16 -19.48 -3.52
C SER A 32 -11.14 -18.42 -4.00
N ASN A 33 -10.90 -17.13 -3.69
CA ASN A 33 -11.74 -16.00 -4.09
C ASN A 33 -11.08 -15.05 -5.09
N LEU A 34 -9.98 -15.47 -5.74
CA LEU A 34 -9.22 -14.64 -6.69
C LEU A 34 -10.11 -14.00 -7.76
N SER A 35 -10.89 -14.81 -8.49
CA SER A 35 -11.74 -14.32 -9.58
C SER A 35 -12.89 -13.43 -9.07
N TYR A 36 -13.36 -13.64 -7.83
CA TYR A 36 -14.34 -12.77 -7.19
C TYR A 36 -13.76 -11.36 -7.00
N TYR A 37 -12.60 -11.23 -6.35
CA TYR A 37 -11.97 -9.94 -6.13
C TYR A 37 -11.53 -9.27 -7.44
N ALA A 38 -10.98 -10.04 -8.38
CA ALA A 38 -10.62 -9.53 -9.69
C ALA A 38 -11.82 -8.93 -10.43
N THR A 39 -13.00 -9.56 -10.34
CA THR A 39 -14.24 -9.05 -10.94
C THR A 39 -14.75 -7.79 -10.24
N GLN A 40 -14.69 -7.74 -8.90
CA GLN A 40 -15.09 -6.56 -8.14
C GLN A 40 -14.21 -5.35 -8.49
N PHE A 41 -12.89 -5.55 -8.53
CA PHE A 41 -11.94 -4.47 -8.75
C PHE A 41 -11.79 -4.06 -10.21
N SER A 42 -12.10 -4.92 -11.17
CA SER A 42 -12.02 -4.59 -12.60
C SER A 42 -13.18 -3.73 -13.11
N ASN A 43 -14.20 -3.50 -12.28
CA ASN A 43 -15.42 -2.78 -12.66
C ASN A 43 -16.05 -3.32 -13.96
N GLY A 44 -16.07 -4.64 -14.12
CA GLY A 44 -16.64 -5.32 -15.28
C GLY A 44 -15.73 -5.40 -16.52
N ASN A 45 -14.50 -4.90 -16.48
CA ASN A 45 -13.54 -5.05 -17.56
C ASN A 45 -12.87 -6.46 -17.50
N PRO A 46 -13.08 -7.33 -18.51
CA PRO A 46 -12.59 -8.70 -18.45
C PRO A 46 -11.07 -8.83 -18.58
N ASP A 47 -10.41 -7.94 -19.33
CA ASP A 47 -8.95 -8.00 -19.49
C ASP A 47 -8.24 -7.47 -18.24
N LEU A 48 -8.79 -6.40 -17.63
CA LEU A 48 -8.33 -5.92 -16.34
C LEU A 48 -8.55 -6.96 -15.24
N ALA A 49 -9.66 -7.70 -15.25
CA ALA A 49 -9.88 -8.80 -14.31
C ALA A 49 -8.77 -9.85 -14.40
N LYS A 50 -8.38 -10.28 -15.62
CA LYS A 50 -7.25 -11.21 -15.81
C LYS A 50 -5.95 -10.65 -15.24
N GLY A 51 -5.69 -9.36 -15.47
CA GLY A 51 -4.52 -8.68 -14.92
C GLY A 51 -4.49 -8.63 -13.40
N ILE A 52 -5.60 -8.27 -12.78
CA ILE A 52 -5.74 -8.25 -11.31
C ILE A 52 -5.58 -9.65 -10.73
N GLU A 53 -6.18 -10.67 -11.36
CA GLU A 53 -6.01 -12.06 -10.92
C GLU A 53 -4.54 -12.51 -10.99
N ALA A 54 -3.84 -12.16 -12.07
CA ALA A 54 -2.41 -12.46 -12.21
C ALA A 54 -1.56 -11.76 -11.14
N GLN A 55 -1.83 -10.48 -10.86
CA GLN A 55 -1.16 -9.73 -9.80
C GLN A 55 -1.44 -10.31 -8.42
N HIS A 56 -2.69 -10.66 -8.12
CA HIS A 56 -3.05 -11.28 -6.83
C HIS A 56 -2.37 -12.63 -6.65
N ARG A 57 -2.34 -13.48 -7.69
CA ARG A 57 -1.63 -14.76 -7.63
C ARG A 57 -0.14 -14.57 -7.31
N LEU A 58 0.51 -13.59 -7.94
CA LEU A 58 1.90 -13.23 -7.64
C LEU A 58 2.06 -12.71 -6.20
N ALA A 59 1.17 -11.83 -5.74
CA ALA A 59 1.23 -11.32 -4.37
C ALA A 59 1.10 -12.45 -3.34
N LEU A 60 0.13 -13.35 -3.53
CA LEU A 60 -0.08 -14.50 -2.65
C LEU A 60 1.10 -15.47 -2.67
N SER A 61 1.77 -15.68 -3.81
CA SER A 61 2.98 -16.51 -3.86
C SER A 61 4.13 -15.87 -3.11
N LEU A 62 4.36 -14.56 -3.27
CA LEU A 62 5.39 -13.84 -2.53
C LEU A 62 5.11 -13.84 -1.02
N TYR A 63 3.84 -13.83 -0.62
CA TYR A 63 3.44 -14.00 0.78
C TYR A 63 3.76 -15.40 1.31
N ARG A 64 3.47 -16.46 0.56
CA ARG A 64 3.81 -17.84 0.95
C ARG A 64 5.31 -18.06 1.09
N GLU A 65 6.08 -17.46 0.19
CA GLU A 65 7.53 -17.61 0.14
C GLU A 65 8.26 -16.63 1.08
N ASN A 66 7.52 -15.80 1.81
CA ASN A 66 8.05 -14.75 2.68
C ASN A 66 9.05 -13.81 1.94
N GLN A 67 8.74 -13.49 0.68
CA GLN A 67 9.56 -12.63 -0.20
C GLN A 67 9.01 -11.23 -0.39
N GLN A 68 7.81 -10.94 0.15
CA GLN A 68 7.24 -9.60 0.18
C GLN A 68 7.16 -9.11 1.63
N LEU A 69 7.62 -7.89 1.84
CA LEU A 69 7.44 -7.20 3.12
C LEU A 69 6.11 -6.47 3.10
N CYS A 70 5.19 -6.86 3.98
CA CYS A 70 3.80 -6.39 3.92
C CYS A 70 3.57 -5.11 4.72
N LEU A 71 4.34 -4.93 5.78
CA LEU A 71 4.18 -3.84 6.74
C LEU A 71 5.46 -3.02 6.85
N GLU A 72 5.32 -1.70 6.81
CA GLU A 72 6.30 -0.77 7.36
C GLU A 72 5.81 -0.32 8.74
N MET A 73 6.73 -0.32 9.71
CA MET A 73 6.47 0.22 11.05
C MET A 73 7.40 1.39 11.31
N ASN A 74 6.83 2.57 11.57
CA ASN A 74 7.56 3.81 11.80
C ASN A 74 7.45 4.20 13.28
N VAL A 75 8.58 4.17 14.00
CA VAL A 75 8.66 4.66 15.38
C VAL A 75 8.93 6.16 15.37
N ASP A 76 7.98 6.94 15.86
CA ASP A 76 8.03 8.41 15.90
C ASP A 76 8.04 8.91 17.36
N PRO A 77 8.99 9.80 17.73
CA PRO A 77 8.89 10.52 18.99
C PRO A 77 7.76 11.56 18.90
N GLY A 78 6.83 11.52 19.85
CA GLY A 78 5.64 12.36 19.85
C GLY A 78 4.38 11.61 19.42
N TYR A 79 3.33 12.38 19.12
CA TYR A 79 2.04 11.86 18.73
C TYR A 79 1.81 12.07 17.23
N VAL A 80 1.66 10.97 16.50
CA VAL A 80 1.38 10.94 15.06
C VAL A 80 0.12 10.09 14.80
N GLY A 81 -0.92 10.31 15.61
CA GLY A 81 -2.21 9.64 15.47
C GLY A 81 -3.34 10.56 15.01
N PRO A 82 -4.57 10.04 14.93
CA PRO A 82 -5.75 10.73 14.39
C PRO A 82 -6.35 11.80 15.33
N THR A 83 -6.13 11.74 16.64
CA THR A 83 -6.72 12.63 17.63
C THR A 83 -6.10 14.04 17.56
N PRO A 84 -6.89 15.12 17.40
CA PRO A 84 -6.42 16.51 17.41
C PRO A 84 -5.75 16.94 18.71
N LEU A 85 -4.85 17.94 18.66
CA LEU A 85 -4.03 18.38 19.81
C LEU A 85 -4.86 18.79 21.03
N GLU A 86 -5.96 19.48 20.80
CA GLU A 86 -6.90 19.97 21.81
C GLU A 86 -7.58 18.84 22.61
N ASN A 87 -7.62 17.63 22.05
CA ASN A 87 -8.25 16.45 22.66
C ASN A 87 -7.22 15.47 23.25
N ARG A 88 -5.92 15.81 23.23
CA ARG A 88 -4.86 14.96 23.76
C ARG A 88 -4.64 15.26 25.25
N PRO A 89 -4.40 14.23 26.09
CA PRO A 89 -3.95 14.47 27.45
C PRO A 89 -2.58 15.17 27.45
N ALA A 90 -2.34 16.01 28.47
CA ALA A 90 -1.09 16.75 28.64
C ALA A 90 0.06 15.82 29.11
N ARG A 91 0.55 14.97 28.20
CA ARG A 91 1.68 14.06 28.41
C ARG A 91 2.51 13.91 27.14
N ASN A 92 3.66 13.26 27.28
CA ASN A 92 4.51 12.88 26.15
C ASN A 92 3.94 11.64 25.46
N PHE A 93 4.26 11.49 24.18
CA PHE A 93 3.83 10.36 23.37
C PHE A 93 5.02 9.78 22.61
N THR A 94 4.88 8.50 22.29
CA THR A 94 5.64 7.80 21.25
C THR A 94 4.62 7.08 20.40
N THR A 95 4.74 7.18 19.09
CA THR A 95 3.84 6.50 18.15
C THR A 95 4.62 5.45 17.38
N ILE A 96 4.01 4.27 17.18
CA ILE A 96 4.45 3.33 16.16
C ILE A 96 3.35 3.25 15.11
N ASN A 97 3.58 3.90 13.96
CA ASN A 97 2.67 3.86 12.83
C ASN A 97 2.88 2.57 12.06
N THR A 98 1.78 1.96 11.58
CA THR A 98 1.81 0.75 10.76
C THR A 98 1.24 1.07 9.38
N ILE A 99 1.99 0.76 8.34
CA ILE A 99 1.68 1.05 6.94
C ILE A 99 1.62 -0.27 6.18
N LEU A 100 0.55 -0.49 5.40
CA LEU A 100 0.41 -1.66 4.55
C LEU A 100 0.99 -1.37 3.15
N HIS A 101 2.14 -1.97 2.82
CA HIS A 101 2.86 -1.73 1.57
C HIS A 101 2.36 -2.54 0.37
N ALA A 102 1.79 -3.71 0.62
CA ALA A 102 1.43 -4.65 -0.44
C ALA A 102 -0.09 -4.97 -0.45
N PRO A 103 -0.97 -3.96 -0.49
CA PRO A 103 -2.41 -4.20 -0.47
C PRO A 103 -2.85 -5.02 -1.70
N LEU A 104 -3.78 -5.93 -1.49
CA LEU A 104 -4.50 -6.65 -2.53
C LEU A 104 -5.72 -5.87 -3.02
N ALA A 105 -6.29 -5.00 -2.20
CA ALA A 105 -7.31 -4.06 -2.63
C ALA A 105 -6.83 -3.23 -3.84
N ARG A 106 -7.77 -2.89 -4.72
CA ARG A 106 -7.50 -2.08 -5.90
C ARG A 106 -8.56 -1.00 -6.00
N GLY A 107 -8.07 0.24 -6.04
CA GLY A 107 -8.89 1.42 -6.25
C GLY A 107 -8.99 1.82 -7.72
N ARG A 108 -9.60 2.98 -7.94
CA ARG A 108 -9.79 3.60 -9.25
C ARG A 108 -9.75 5.12 -9.15
N SER A 109 -9.36 5.72 -10.25
CA SER A 109 -9.49 7.16 -10.50
C SER A 109 -10.19 7.37 -11.84
N HIS A 110 -11.19 8.25 -11.87
CA HIS A 110 -11.95 8.52 -13.09
C HIS A 110 -12.36 10.00 -13.16
N ILE A 111 -12.42 10.56 -14.38
CA ILE A 111 -12.98 11.89 -14.59
C ILE A 111 -14.42 11.97 -14.07
N SER A 112 -14.77 13.10 -13.46
CA SER A 112 -16.13 13.41 -12.96
C SER A 112 -16.97 14.20 -13.97
N SER A 113 -16.31 14.85 -14.94
CA SER A 113 -16.93 15.69 -15.97
C SER A 113 -16.01 15.85 -17.17
N SER A 114 -16.47 16.55 -18.22
CA SER A 114 -15.65 16.96 -19.36
C SER A 114 -14.79 18.20 -19.10
N ASN A 115 -14.94 18.86 -17.95
CA ASN A 115 -14.09 19.98 -17.56
C ASN A 115 -12.74 19.44 -17.04
N TYR A 116 -11.66 19.71 -17.76
CA TYR A 116 -10.31 19.25 -17.41
C TYR A 116 -9.80 19.79 -16.07
N SER A 117 -10.36 20.90 -15.57
CA SER A 117 -9.99 21.48 -14.27
C SER A 117 -10.80 20.90 -13.10
N ALA A 118 -11.82 20.09 -13.38
CA ALA A 118 -12.58 19.43 -12.32
C ALA A 118 -11.74 18.31 -11.68
N PRO A 119 -11.74 18.18 -10.35
CA PRO A 119 -11.05 17.08 -9.69
C PRO A 119 -11.62 15.73 -10.12
N PRO A 120 -10.78 14.69 -10.25
CA PRO A 120 -11.25 13.35 -10.54
C PRO A 120 -11.99 12.75 -9.34
N LEU A 121 -12.84 11.76 -9.60
CA LEU A 121 -13.32 10.84 -8.57
C LEU A 121 -12.20 9.87 -8.26
N VAL A 122 -11.81 9.77 -7.00
CA VAL A 122 -10.77 8.85 -6.51
C VAL A 122 -11.40 7.96 -5.44
N ASP A 123 -11.32 6.66 -5.66
CA ASP A 123 -11.81 5.63 -4.75
C ASP A 123 -10.70 4.59 -4.58
N PRO A 124 -9.85 4.69 -3.54
CA PRO A 124 -8.76 3.75 -3.30
C PRO A 124 -9.24 2.34 -2.91
N ALA A 125 -10.51 2.16 -2.57
CA ALA A 125 -11.08 0.90 -2.08
C ALA A 125 -10.33 0.31 -0.87
N TYR A 126 -9.84 1.16 0.04
CA TYR A 126 -9.20 0.71 1.28
C TYR A 126 -10.09 -0.29 2.05
N TRP A 127 -9.46 -1.32 2.62
CA TRP A 127 -10.14 -2.40 3.36
C TRP A 127 -11.14 -3.25 2.56
N ALA A 128 -11.16 -3.15 1.24
CA ALA A 128 -12.01 -3.98 0.39
C ALA A 128 -11.53 -5.45 0.28
N HIS A 129 -10.29 -5.74 0.66
CA HIS A 129 -9.74 -7.09 0.69
C HIS A 129 -9.47 -7.53 2.15
N PRO A 130 -10.01 -8.68 2.63
CA PRO A 130 -9.92 -9.07 4.04
C PRO A 130 -8.50 -9.41 4.49
N LEU A 131 -7.63 -9.88 3.59
CA LEU A 131 -6.23 -10.12 3.93
C LEU A 131 -5.50 -8.81 4.29
N ASP A 132 -5.82 -7.71 3.62
CA ASP A 132 -5.21 -6.40 3.90
C ASP A 132 -5.53 -5.96 5.33
N VAL A 133 -6.79 -6.13 5.73
CA VAL A 133 -7.27 -5.82 7.08
C VAL A 133 -6.59 -6.72 8.12
N ALA A 134 -6.56 -8.04 7.88
CA ALA A 134 -5.97 -9.00 8.82
C ALA A 134 -4.47 -8.74 9.05
N ILE A 135 -3.72 -8.41 7.99
CA ILE A 135 -2.30 -8.06 8.09
C ILE A 135 -2.15 -6.75 8.88
N HIS A 136 -2.97 -5.73 8.62
CA HIS A 136 -2.86 -4.45 9.33
C HIS A 136 -3.20 -4.57 10.82
N VAL A 137 -4.23 -5.34 11.17
CA VAL A 137 -4.56 -5.67 12.57
C VAL A 137 -3.39 -6.35 13.27
N ALA A 138 -2.75 -7.33 12.63
CA ALA A 138 -1.55 -7.98 13.16
C ALA A 138 -0.40 -6.97 13.34
N GLY A 139 -0.24 -6.02 12.42
CA GLY A 139 0.70 -4.91 12.54
C GLY A 139 0.47 -4.06 13.79
N ILE A 140 -0.78 -3.69 14.08
CA ILE A 140 -1.12 -2.93 15.30
C ILE A 140 -0.77 -3.74 16.57
N LYS A 141 -1.06 -5.04 16.59
CA LYS A 141 -0.69 -5.91 17.72
C LYS A 141 0.83 -6.02 17.90
N LEU A 142 1.58 -6.07 16.80
CA LEU A 142 3.03 -6.04 16.84
C LEU A 142 3.55 -4.69 17.38
N ALA A 143 3.01 -3.56 16.91
CA ALA A 143 3.36 -2.23 17.41
C ALA A 143 3.13 -2.11 18.93
N LYS A 144 2.00 -2.63 19.44
CA LYS A 144 1.72 -2.71 20.89
C LYS A 144 2.76 -3.55 21.63
N THR A 145 3.20 -4.65 21.04
CA THR A 145 4.25 -5.52 21.62
C THR A 145 5.60 -4.80 21.63
N MET A 146 5.95 -4.08 20.57
CA MET A 146 7.21 -3.32 20.47
C MET A 146 7.29 -2.21 21.53
N LEU A 147 6.20 -1.45 21.73
CA LEU A 147 6.14 -0.40 22.76
C LEU A 147 6.33 -0.93 24.19
N LYS A 148 5.97 -2.21 24.42
CA LYS A 148 6.10 -2.91 25.71
C LYS A 148 7.40 -3.71 25.84
N SER A 149 8.28 -3.65 24.85
CA SER A 149 9.54 -4.39 24.82
C SER A 149 10.73 -3.49 25.17
N PRO A 150 11.82 -4.02 25.77
CA PRO A 150 13.03 -3.24 25.99
C PRO A 150 13.62 -2.64 24.70
N PRO A 151 14.11 -1.39 24.70
CA PRO A 151 14.20 -0.48 25.85
C PRO A 151 12.96 0.42 26.03
N LEU A 152 11.95 0.31 25.17
CA LEU A 152 10.77 1.18 25.17
C LEU A 152 9.87 0.96 26.40
N ASP A 153 9.87 -0.25 26.95
CA ASP A 153 9.17 -0.61 28.18
C ASP A 153 9.51 0.31 29.36
N SER A 154 10.75 0.78 29.45
CA SER A 154 11.22 1.68 30.52
C SER A 154 10.58 3.07 30.51
N ILE A 155 9.99 3.47 29.37
CA ILE A 155 9.31 4.76 29.18
C ILE A 155 7.83 4.60 28.80
N TYR A 156 7.31 3.37 28.80
CA TYR A 156 5.93 3.07 28.46
C TYR A 156 5.00 3.42 29.64
N ASP A 157 4.15 4.44 29.46
CA ASP A 157 3.19 4.93 30.46
C ASP A 157 1.73 4.64 30.06
N GLY A 158 1.52 3.47 29.44
CA GLY A 158 0.22 3.03 28.95
C GLY A 158 -0.10 3.44 27.51
N GLU A 159 -1.19 2.87 27.01
CA GLU A 159 -1.66 3.06 25.64
C GLU A 159 -2.64 4.24 25.58
N PHE A 160 -2.49 5.11 24.59
CA PHE A 160 -3.49 6.14 24.31
C PHE A 160 -4.46 5.66 23.23
N GLU A 161 -3.94 5.13 22.14
CA GLU A 161 -4.70 4.59 21.01
C GLU A 161 -4.01 3.33 20.47
N PRO A 162 -4.77 2.34 19.96
CA PRO A 162 -6.23 2.33 19.89
C PRO A 162 -6.94 2.05 21.23
N GLY A 163 -6.22 1.56 22.26
CA GLY A 163 -6.78 1.30 23.59
C GLY A 163 -7.66 0.05 23.67
N VAL A 164 -7.58 -0.82 22.66
CA VAL A 164 -8.38 -2.06 22.51
C VAL A 164 -7.49 -3.23 22.06
N ASP A 165 -7.91 -4.46 22.33
CA ASP A 165 -7.04 -5.65 22.18
C ASP A 165 -7.60 -6.73 21.21
N SER A 166 -8.92 -6.82 21.01
CA SER A 166 -9.49 -7.81 20.10
C SER A 166 -9.24 -7.44 18.63
N ASP A 167 -9.21 -8.44 17.74
CA ASP A 167 -9.02 -8.20 16.30
C ASP A 167 -10.15 -7.31 15.77
N GLU A 168 -11.38 -7.56 16.22
CA GLU A 168 -12.59 -6.87 15.80
C GLU A 168 -12.61 -5.40 16.23
N GLU A 169 -12.23 -5.11 17.48
CA GLU A 169 -12.15 -3.72 17.96
C GLU A 169 -11.02 -2.94 17.28
N ILE A 170 -9.86 -3.59 17.05
CA ILE A 170 -8.75 -2.97 16.31
C ILE A 170 -9.17 -2.68 14.87
N GLU A 171 -9.83 -3.62 14.18
CA GLU A 171 -10.36 -3.39 12.84
C GLU A 171 -11.35 -2.21 12.83
N GLN A 172 -12.29 -2.17 13.79
CA GLN A 172 -13.25 -1.08 13.89
C GLN A 172 -12.56 0.27 14.08
N TRP A 173 -11.53 0.33 14.92
CA TRP A 173 -10.71 1.53 15.09
C TRP A 173 -9.98 1.90 13.80
N LEU A 174 -9.31 0.95 13.12
CA LEU A 174 -8.61 1.16 11.84
C LEU A 174 -9.52 1.77 10.77
N ARG A 175 -10.78 1.32 10.69
CA ARG A 175 -11.78 1.86 9.76
C ARG A 175 -12.16 3.32 10.06
N GLY A 176 -12.03 3.76 11.31
CA GLY A 176 -12.32 5.13 11.73
C GLY A 176 -11.15 6.12 11.55
N VAL A 177 -9.92 5.61 11.42
CA VAL A 177 -8.68 6.44 11.48
C VAL A 177 -7.82 6.33 10.22
N LEU A 178 -8.29 5.60 9.22
CA LEU A 178 -7.63 5.36 7.95
C LEU A 178 -7.17 6.66 7.27
N THR A 179 -5.93 6.65 6.79
CA THR A 179 -5.35 7.69 5.93
C THR A 179 -4.52 7.04 4.81
N SER A 180 -4.31 7.76 3.71
CA SER A 180 -3.36 7.35 2.68
C SER A 180 -1.92 7.50 3.19
N ASP A 181 -1.05 6.58 2.76
CA ASP A 181 0.41 6.71 2.86
C ASP A 181 1.00 7.54 1.70
N ASN A 182 0.13 8.07 0.82
CA ASN A 182 0.49 8.93 -0.33
C ASN A 182 1.41 8.24 -1.35
N HIS A 183 1.18 6.92 -1.55
CA HIS A 183 1.90 6.05 -2.48
C HIS A 183 0.99 5.50 -3.59
N GLU A 184 0.14 6.34 -4.17
CA GLU A 184 -0.78 5.93 -5.23
C GLU A 184 -0.03 5.58 -6.53
N ILE A 185 -0.30 4.37 -7.07
CA ILE A 185 0.35 3.82 -8.26
C ILE A 185 -0.66 3.11 -9.18
N GLY A 186 -0.22 2.73 -10.39
CA GLY A 186 -0.88 1.70 -11.19
C GLY A 186 -2.09 2.10 -12.03
N THR A 187 -2.48 3.38 -12.04
CA THR A 187 -3.64 3.85 -12.82
C THR A 187 -3.46 3.77 -14.34
N LEU A 188 -2.22 3.70 -14.84
CA LEU A 188 -1.84 3.47 -16.24
C LEU A 188 -0.86 2.30 -16.36
N SER A 189 -1.14 1.22 -15.63
CA SER A 189 -0.26 0.05 -15.45
C SER A 189 0.47 -0.40 -16.73
N MET A 190 1.80 -0.56 -16.61
CA MET A 190 2.66 -1.15 -17.63
C MET A 190 2.54 -2.68 -17.60
N LEU A 191 1.56 -3.20 -18.33
CA LEU A 191 1.24 -4.62 -18.47
C LEU A 191 0.90 -4.93 -19.93
N PRO A 192 0.89 -6.22 -20.35
CA PRO A 192 0.27 -6.60 -21.61
C PRO A 192 -1.17 -6.08 -21.71
N ARG A 193 -1.58 -5.67 -22.92
CA ARG A 193 -2.90 -5.08 -23.15
C ARG A 193 -4.04 -6.04 -22.80
N GLU A 194 -3.85 -7.32 -23.08
CA GLU A 194 -4.76 -8.43 -22.76
C GLU A 194 -4.90 -8.71 -21.27
N LEU A 195 -4.05 -8.08 -20.43
CA LEU A 195 -4.12 -8.08 -18.97
C LEU A 195 -4.58 -6.72 -18.42
N GLY A 196 -5.21 -5.88 -19.25
CA GLY A 196 -5.69 -4.55 -18.85
C GLY A 196 -4.58 -3.49 -18.74
N GLY A 197 -3.40 -3.74 -19.30
CA GLY A 197 -2.34 -2.75 -19.36
C GLY A 197 -2.68 -1.53 -20.22
N VAL A 198 -2.13 -0.38 -19.86
CA VAL A 198 -2.37 0.89 -20.55
C VAL A 198 -1.15 1.35 -21.35
N VAL A 199 0.06 1.04 -20.87
CA VAL A 199 1.31 1.32 -21.58
C VAL A 199 2.13 0.05 -21.85
N ASP A 200 2.87 0.05 -22.94
CA ASP A 200 3.83 -1.01 -23.26
C ASP A 200 5.20 -0.81 -22.56
N THR A 201 6.15 -1.72 -22.81
CA THR A 201 7.51 -1.66 -22.24
C THR A 201 8.37 -0.51 -22.78
N GLN A 202 7.89 0.23 -23.78
CA GLN A 202 8.45 1.48 -24.29
C GLN A 202 7.71 2.72 -23.75
N LEU A 203 6.90 2.51 -22.71
CA LEU A 203 6.07 3.50 -22.03
C LEU A 203 4.99 4.12 -22.91
N LYS A 204 4.73 3.54 -24.08
CA LYS A 204 3.80 4.09 -25.06
C LYS A 204 2.38 3.65 -24.75
N VAL A 205 1.47 4.61 -24.74
CA VAL A 205 0.04 4.35 -24.48
C VAL A 205 -0.54 3.53 -25.64
N TYR A 206 -1.13 2.39 -25.33
CA TYR A 206 -1.72 1.51 -26.34
C TYR A 206 -2.77 2.26 -27.18
N GLY A 207 -2.73 2.05 -28.50
CA GLY A 207 -3.64 2.73 -29.44
C GLY A 207 -3.24 4.16 -29.81
N THR A 208 -2.12 4.68 -29.30
CA THR A 208 -1.56 5.98 -29.68
C THR A 208 -0.28 5.82 -30.50
N ASN A 209 0.18 6.88 -31.16
CA ASN A 209 1.42 6.87 -31.93
C ASN A 209 2.62 7.49 -31.20
N ASN A 210 2.41 8.60 -30.49
CA ASN A 210 3.48 9.42 -29.93
C ASN A 210 3.15 9.95 -28.52
N VAL A 211 2.37 9.19 -27.74
CA VAL A 211 2.01 9.51 -26.35
C VAL A 211 2.61 8.47 -25.42
N ARG A 212 3.26 8.93 -24.35
CA ARG A 212 3.84 8.09 -23.31
C ARG A 212 3.39 8.56 -21.93
N ALA A 213 3.37 7.64 -20.96
CA ALA A 213 3.23 7.96 -19.54
C ALA A 213 4.52 7.57 -18.80
N ALA A 214 5.00 8.43 -17.90
CA ALA A 214 6.29 8.26 -17.24
C ALA A 214 6.24 8.83 -15.81
N ASP A 215 5.37 8.26 -14.99
CA ASP A 215 5.17 8.62 -13.59
C ASP A 215 4.74 7.37 -12.79
N ALA A 216 4.33 7.54 -11.53
CA ALA A 216 3.91 6.45 -10.65
C ALA A 216 2.75 5.59 -11.20
N SER A 217 1.93 6.13 -12.12
CA SER A 217 0.77 5.44 -12.70
C SER A 217 1.14 4.18 -13.47
N ILE A 218 2.36 4.09 -14.00
CA ILE A 218 2.77 2.92 -14.80
C ILE A 218 3.20 1.73 -13.94
N ILE A 219 3.44 1.93 -12.65
CA ILE A 219 3.95 0.89 -11.74
C ILE A 219 2.81 -0.10 -11.47
N PRO A 220 2.86 -1.34 -12.01
CA PRO A 220 1.70 -2.23 -12.03
C PRO A 220 1.47 -2.97 -10.71
N PHE A 221 2.44 -2.95 -9.80
CA PHE A 221 2.45 -3.75 -8.59
C PHE A 221 3.14 -2.97 -7.45
N PRO A 222 2.58 -2.98 -6.22
CA PRO A 222 3.19 -2.28 -5.09
C PRO A 222 4.62 -2.73 -4.80
N VAL A 223 5.49 -1.75 -4.51
CA VAL A 223 6.87 -1.98 -4.09
C VAL A 223 6.91 -1.77 -2.57
N SER A 224 7.55 -2.68 -1.83
CA SER A 224 7.73 -2.55 -0.37
C SER A 224 8.79 -1.49 -0.01
N ALA A 225 8.57 -0.25 -0.45
CA ALA A 225 9.41 0.90 -0.22
C ALA A 225 8.63 2.19 -0.52
N HIS A 226 9.11 3.32 0.01
CA HIS A 226 8.64 4.63 -0.43
C HIS A 226 8.91 4.79 -1.93
N ILE A 227 7.93 5.28 -2.68
CA ILE A 227 7.98 5.18 -4.15
C ILE A 227 8.82 6.27 -4.82
N SER A 228 9.30 7.28 -4.08
CA SER A 228 10.07 8.39 -4.65
C SER A 228 11.29 7.93 -5.48
N PRO A 229 12.17 7.03 -4.98
CA PRO A 229 13.28 6.49 -5.78
C PRO A 229 12.81 5.72 -7.03
N THR A 230 11.72 4.96 -6.91
CA THR A 230 11.12 4.22 -8.03
C THR A 230 10.63 5.16 -9.12
N VAL A 231 10.01 6.28 -8.75
CA VAL A 231 9.54 7.30 -9.69
C VAL A 231 10.71 8.00 -10.39
N TYR A 232 11.80 8.30 -9.68
CA TYR A 232 13.02 8.81 -10.32
C TYR A 232 13.58 7.82 -11.35
N MET A 233 13.62 6.52 -11.01
CA MET A 233 14.06 5.47 -11.94
C MET A 233 13.17 5.39 -13.18
N VAL A 234 11.85 5.51 -13.03
CA VAL A 234 10.91 5.59 -14.16
C VAL A 234 11.24 6.79 -15.06
N GLY A 235 11.52 7.96 -14.47
CA GLY A 235 11.92 9.15 -15.21
C GLY A 235 13.22 8.98 -16.00
N GLU A 236 14.25 8.43 -15.36
CA GLU A 236 15.54 8.12 -16.01
C GLU A 236 15.37 7.13 -17.17
N ARG A 237 14.59 6.05 -16.93
CA ARG A 237 14.29 5.06 -17.97
C ARG A 237 13.52 5.66 -19.14
N ALA A 238 12.57 6.55 -18.87
CA ALA A 238 11.82 7.26 -19.90
C ALA A 238 12.73 8.16 -20.74
N ALA A 239 13.65 8.90 -20.11
CA ALA A 239 14.62 9.74 -20.80
C ALA A 239 15.49 8.92 -21.78
N ASP A 240 15.98 7.76 -21.34
CA ASP A 240 16.75 6.84 -22.17
C ASP A 240 15.96 6.29 -23.37
N ILE A 241 14.71 5.88 -23.16
CA ILE A 241 13.83 5.41 -24.23
C ILE A 241 13.59 6.53 -25.26
N ILE A 242 13.37 7.76 -24.80
CA ILE A 242 13.12 8.92 -25.66
C ILE A 242 14.36 9.25 -26.50
N LYS A 243 15.55 9.34 -25.88
CA LYS A 243 16.83 9.61 -26.57
C LYS A 243 17.08 8.58 -27.67
N LYS A 244 17.02 7.28 -27.32
CA LYS A 244 17.17 6.17 -28.28
C LYS A 244 16.18 6.25 -29.43
N SER A 245 14.90 6.55 -29.14
CA SER A 245 13.87 6.67 -30.19
C SER A 245 14.08 7.86 -31.15
N ARG A 246 14.88 8.84 -30.76
CA ARG A 246 15.24 10.02 -31.57
C ARG A 246 16.60 9.89 -32.26
N GLY A 247 17.30 8.77 -32.08
CA GLY A 247 18.66 8.57 -32.61
C GLY A 247 19.72 9.45 -31.94
N ALA A 248 19.48 9.86 -30.68
CA ALA A 248 20.39 10.67 -29.85
C ALA A 248 21.04 9.83 -28.75
#